data_AF-A0AAU4YEC2-F1
#
_entry.id   AF-A0AAU4YEC2-F1
#
_cell.length_a   1.000
_cell.length_b   1.000
_cell.length_c   1.000
_cell.angle_alpha   90.00
_cell.angle_beta   90.00
_cell.angle_gamma   90.00
#
_symmetry.space_group_name_H-M   'P 1'
#
loop_
_entity.id
_entity.type
_entity.pdbx_description
1 polymer ?
#
loop_
_entity_poly.entity_id
_entity_poly.type
_entity_poly.pdbx_seq_one_letter_code
_entity_poly.pdbx_strand_id
1 'polypeptide(L)'
;MIPRGRPTLDLADVAQLAGVSPATWRRRHHGAFTAAVQPLPGSERPTIYDAAQVHAHLAGEPLPSLPIEPAAEDLLTDQEAGSVAKVSASTIRADAAAGRMDPGIERHGRRWWTRAAAEARAERQRQYKGRTPGSKDKAPRARPDHRVAEVATELAAAEAGRRIPVTAAELAELYEVSERTAERIMARARAAAPTAQTAE
;
A
#
# COMPACT_ATOMS: atom_id res chain seq x y z
N MET A 1 -5.26 -16.52 -13.22
CA MET A 1 -5.45 -15.64 -14.37
C MET A 1 -6.61 -16.13 -15.22
N ILE A 2 -7.56 -15.23 -15.51
CA ILE A 2 -8.61 -15.42 -16.51
C ILE A 2 -8.18 -14.63 -17.76
N PRO A 3 -7.99 -15.29 -18.92
CA PRO A 3 -7.61 -14.59 -20.14
C PRO A 3 -8.69 -13.61 -20.61
N ARG A 4 -8.26 -12.51 -21.24
CA ARG A 4 -9.17 -11.50 -21.80
C ARG A 4 -10.25 -12.11 -22.69
N GLY A 5 -11.49 -11.70 -22.47
CA GLY A 5 -12.63 -12.06 -23.31
C GLY A 5 -13.08 -13.52 -23.20
N ARG A 6 -12.49 -14.32 -22.30
CA ARG A 6 -12.92 -15.69 -22.03
C ARG A 6 -13.97 -15.72 -20.91
N PRO A 7 -15.20 -16.19 -21.18
CA PRO A 7 -16.16 -16.49 -20.13
C PRO A 7 -15.64 -17.63 -19.26
N THR A 8 -16.02 -17.62 -17.99
CA THR A 8 -15.55 -18.62 -17.03
C THR A 8 -16.70 -19.20 -16.24
N LEU A 9 -16.59 -20.47 -15.88
CA LEU A 9 -17.62 -21.25 -15.20
C LEU A 9 -17.10 -21.80 -13.88
N ASP A 10 -17.93 -21.81 -12.85
CA ASP A 10 -17.64 -22.56 -11.64
C ASP A 10 -18.16 -24.02 -11.73
N LEU A 11 -17.94 -24.82 -10.69
CA LEU A 11 -18.41 -26.22 -10.67
C LEU A 11 -19.94 -26.37 -10.69
N ALA A 12 -20.68 -25.39 -10.15
CA ALA A 12 -22.13 -25.44 -10.16
C ALA A 12 -22.65 -25.16 -11.58
N ASP A 13 -22.06 -24.18 -12.27
CA ASP A 13 -22.34 -23.88 -13.68
C ASP A 13 -22.05 -25.10 -14.57
N VAL A 14 -20.90 -25.76 -14.36
CA VAL A 14 -20.53 -26.97 -15.13
C VAL A 14 -21.54 -28.10 -14.89
N ALA A 15 -21.95 -28.33 -13.64
CA ALA A 15 -22.97 -29.34 -13.33
C ALA A 15 -24.31 -29.03 -14.00
N GLN A 16 -24.72 -27.76 -13.97
CA GLN A 16 -25.94 -27.28 -14.63
C GLN A 16 -25.87 -27.50 -16.14
N LEU A 17 -24.76 -27.16 -16.80
CA LEU A 17 -24.55 -27.39 -18.23
C LEU A 17 -24.60 -28.87 -18.60
N ALA A 18 -24.11 -29.74 -17.72
CA ALA A 18 -24.18 -31.19 -17.90
C ALA A 18 -25.58 -31.79 -17.58
N GLY A 19 -26.55 -30.97 -17.17
CA GLY A 19 -27.91 -31.41 -16.86
C GLY A 19 -28.01 -32.26 -15.59
N VAL A 20 -27.08 -32.11 -14.64
CA VAL A 20 -27.08 -32.88 -13.38
C VAL A 20 -26.96 -31.98 -12.15
N SER A 21 -27.38 -32.49 -10.99
CA SER A 21 -27.18 -31.76 -9.73
C SER A 21 -25.69 -31.61 -9.40
N PRO A 22 -25.26 -30.55 -8.69
CA PRO A 22 -23.86 -30.40 -8.26
C PRO A 22 -23.35 -31.56 -7.40
N ALA A 23 -24.21 -32.17 -6.59
CA ALA A 23 -23.86 -33.34 -5.78
C ALA A 23 -23.61 -34.57 -6.67
N THR A 24 -24.46 -34.80 -7.67
CA THR A 24 -24.28 -35.87 -8.66
C THR A 24 -23.00 -35.67 -9.47
N TRP A 25 -22.74 -34.43 -9.91
CA TRP A 25 -21.53 -34.07 -10.64
C TRP A 25 -20.27 -34.42 -9.87
N ARG A 26 -20.17 -33.95 -8.61
CA ARG A 26 -19.02 -34.23 -7.73
C ARG A 26 -18.78 -35.72 -7.54
N ARG A 27 -19.84 -36.52 -7.41
CA ARG A 27 -19.74 -37.95 -7.15
C ARG A 27 -19.38 -38.78 -8.39
N ARG A 28 -19.91 -38.43 -9.56
CA ARG A 28 -19.87 -39.32 -10.75
C ARG A 28 -19.04 -38.80 -11.92
N HIS A 29 -18.91 -37.49 -12.07
CA HIS A 29 -18.33 -36.88 -13.27
C HIS A 29 -17.04 -36.13 -12.98
N HIS A 30 -16.91 -35.56 -11.78
CA HIS A 30 -15.82 -34.65 -11.43
C HIS A 30 -14.43 -35.24 -11.66
N GLY A 31 -14.17 -36.51 -11.28
CA GLY A 31 -12.85 -37.12 -11.44
C GLY A 31 -12.40 -37.19 -12.91
N ALA A 32 -13.25 -37.71 -13.80
CA ALA A 32 -12.97 -37.79 -15.23
C ALA A 32 -12.87 -36.39 -15.86
N PHE A 33 -13.75 -35.47 -15.46
CA PHE A 33 -13.73 -34.09 -15.92
C PHE A 33 -12.41 -33.39 -15.57
N THR A 34 -11.95 -33.44 -14.32
CA THR A 34 -10.69 -32.79 -13.90
C THR A 34 -9.43 -33.43 -14.46
N ALA A 35 -9.53 -34.67 -14.95
CA ALA A 35 -8.43 -35.30 -15.70
C ALA A 35 -8.30 -34.71 -17.12
N ALA A 36 -9.42 -34.27 -17.71
CA ALA A 36 -9.45 -33.71 -19.06
C ALA A 36 -9.33 -32.18 -19.06
N VAL A 37 -10.11 -31.48 -18.24
CA VAL A 37 -10.19 -30.02 -18.20
C VAL A 37 -9.52 -29.51 -16.93
N GLN A 38 -8.39 -28.83 -17.11
CA GLN A 38 -7.66 -28.21 -16.00
C GLN A 38 -8.34 -26.90 -15.57
N PRO A 39 -8.39 -26.59 -14.26
CA PRO A 39 -8.85 -25.29 -13.80
C PRO A 39 -7.91 -24.18 -14.27
N LEU A 40 -8.45 -22.96 -14.39
CA LEU A 40 -7.64 -21.79 -14.76
C LEU A 40 -6.57 -21.52 -13.68
N PRO A 41 -5.36 -21.08 -14.06
CA PRO A 41 -4.30 -20.78 -13.10
C PRO A 41 -4.77 -19.82 -12.01
N GLY A 42 -4.35 -20.01 -10.75
CA GLY A 42 -4.72 -19.14 -9.63
C GLY A 42 -6.18 -19.26 -9.15
N SER A 43 -7.02 -20.05 -9.84
CA SER A 43 -8.40 -20.32 -9.45
C SER A 43 -8.52 -21.60 -8.62
N GLU A 44 -7.76 -21.72 -7.54
CA GLU A 44 -7.93 -22.89 -6.65
C GLU A 44 -9.18 -22.74 -5.77
N ARG A 45 -9.48 -21.50 -5.36
CA ARG A 45 -10.60 -21.14 -4.49
C ARG A 45 -11.17 -19.76 -4.88
N PRO A 46 -12.35 -19.70 -5.51
CA PRO A 46 -13.12 -20.83 -6.08
C PRO A 46 -12.40 -21.48 -7.27
N THR A 47 -12.75 -22.73 -7.55
CA THR A 47 -12.31 -23.44 -8.76
C THR A 47 -13.08 -22.96 -9.97
N ILE A 48 -12.37 -22.44 -10.97
CA ILE A 48 -12.96 -21.84 -12.16
C ILE A 48 -12.36 -22.48 -13.42
N TYR A 49 -13.20 -22.73 -14.41
CA TYR A 49 -12.82 -23.31 -15.70
C TYR A 49 -13.08 -22.34 -16.86
N ASP A 50 -12.35 -22.50 -17.96
CA ASP A 50 -12.64 -21.80 -19.21
C ASP A 50 -13.92 -22.37 -19.85
N ALA A 51 -14.87 -21.50 -20.16
CA ALA A 51 -16.17 -21.93 -20.67
C ALA A 51 -16.05 -22.72 -21.98
N ALA A 52 -15.17 -22.29 -22.89
CA ALA A 52 -15.03 -22.96 -24.19
C ALA A 52 -14.45 -24.37 -24.04
N GLN A 53 -13.50 -24.56 -23.11
CA GLN A 53 -12.97 -25.90 -22.79
C GLN A 53 -14.03 -26.80 -22.15
N VAL A 54 -14.85 -26.26 -21.24
CA VAL A 54 -15.97 -27.02 -20.65
C VAL A 54 -16.95 -27.46 -21.71
N HIS A 55 -17.38 -26.55 -22.59
CA HIS A 55 -18.31 -26.88 -23.67
C HIS A 55 -17.74 -27.93 -24.62
N ALA A 56 -16.48 -27.77 -25.06
CA ALA A 56 -15.81 -28.75 -25.91
C ALA A 56 -15.77 -30.13 -25.25
N HIS A 57 -15.42 -30.20 -23.96
CA HIS A 57 -15.41 -31.46 -23.23
C HIS A 57 -16.78 -32.14 -23.17
N LEU A 58 -17.83 -31.38 -22.84
CA LEU A 58 -19.19 -31.90 -22.76
C LEU A 58 -19.74 -32.33 -24.12
N ALA A 59 -19.30 -31.70 -25.21
CA ALA A 59 -19.62 -32.07 -26.58
C ALA A 59 -18.79 -33.25 -27.11
N GLY A 60 -17.76 -33.70 -26.38
CA GLY A 60 -16.81 -34.72 -26.86
C GLY A 60 -15.85 -34.21 -27.93
N GLU A 61 -15.67 -32.89 -28.02
CA GLU A 61 -14.78 -32.22 -28.96
C GLU A 61 -13.37 -32.02 -28.38
N PRO A 62 -12.34 -31.85 -29.24
CA PRO A 62 -11.00 -31.49 -28.78
C PRO A 62 -10.99 -30.16 -27.99
N LEU A 63 -10.24 -30.12 -26.89
CA LEU A 63 -10.16 -28.92 -26.05
C LEU A 63 -9.45 -27.77 -26.79
N PRO A 64 -10.06 -26.58 -26.88
CA PRO A 64 -9.37 -25.41 -27.42
C PRO A 64 -8.19 -25.03 -26.53
N SER A 65 -7.11 -24.59 -27.16
CA SER A 65 -5.95 -24.06 -26.42
C SER A 65 -6.29 -22.72 -25.75
N LEU A 66 -5.70 -22.52 -24.57
CA LEU A 66 -5.76 -21.23 -23.88
C LEU A 66 -4.73 -20.27 -24.49
N PRO A 67 -5.03 -18.96 -24.54
CA PRO A 67 -4.04 -17.96 -24.90
C PRO A 67 -2.86 -18.03 -23.93
N ILE A 68 -1.64 -18.09 -24.47
CA ILE A 68 -0.40 -18.15 -23.69
C ILE A 68 0.14 -16.73 -23.45
N GLU A 69 -0.07 -15.83 -24.41
CA GLU A 69 0.43 -14.47 -24.31
C GLU A 69 -0.35 -13.65 -23.28
N PRO A 70 0.33 -13.00 -22.33
CA PRO A 70 -0.33 -12.16 -21.34
C PRO A 70 -0.90 -10.89 -22.01
N ALA A 71 -2.17 -10.60 -21.75
CA ALA A 71 -2.85 -9.39 -22.20
C ALA A 71 -3.09 -8.42 -21.05
N ALA A 72 -3.14 -7.12 -21.36
CA ALA A 72 -3.35 -6.05 -20.40
C ALA A 72 -4.70 -6.19 -19.65
N GLU A 73 -5.72 -6.73 -20.31
CA GLU A 73 -7.06 -6.93 -19.75
C GLU A 73 -7.25 -8.32 -19.11
N ASP A 74 -6.19 -9.13 -19.01
CA ASP A 74 -6.26 -10.39 -18.26
C ASP A 74 -6.63 -10.10 -16.80
N LEU A 75 -7.54 -10.89 -16.26
CA LEU A 75 -7.96 -10.76 -14.88
C LEU A 75 -7.08 -11.65 -14.00
N LEU A 76 -6.46 -11.03 -13.01
CA LEU A 76 -5.51 -11.61 -12.08
C LEU A 76 -6.15 -11.71 -10.70
N THR A 77 -5.79 -12.76 -9.97
CA THR A 77 -6.02 -12.81 -8.53
C THR A 77 -5.21 -11.72 -7.80
N ASP A 78 -5.54 -11.44 -6.55
CA ASP A 78 -4.75 -10.54 -5.69
C ASP A 78 -3.28 -10.96 -5.56
N GLN A 79 -3.02 -12.26 -5.53
CA GLN A 79 -1.66 -12.81 -5.48
C GLN A 79 -0.92 -12.62 -6.80
N GLU A 80 -1.54 -12.93 -7.93
CA GLU A 80 -0.96 -12.71 -9.27
C GLU A 80 -0.74 -11.22 -9.56
N ALA A 81 -1.72 -10.38 -9.23
CA ALA A 81 -1.62 -8.93 -9.34
C ALA A 81 -0.49 -8.39 -8.44
N GLY A 82 -0.34 -8.94 -7.23
CA GLY A 82 0.77 -8.61 -6.33
C GLY A 82 2.13 -8.95 -6.93
N SER A 83 2.26 -10.12 -7.54
CA SER A 83 3.48 -10.53 -8.25
C SER A 83 3.82 -9.58 -9.40
N VAL A 84 2.85 -9.20 -10.22
CA VAL A 84 3.02 -8.22 -11.31
C VAL A 84 3.42 -6.84 -10.75
N ALA A 85 2.71 -6.37 -9.73
CA ALA A 85 2.94 -5.07 -9.09
C ALA A 85 4.17 -5.02 -8.16
N LYS A 86 4.85 -6.16 -7.94
CA LYS A 86 5.96 -6.34 -6.99
C LYS A 86 5.60 -5.90 -5.55
N VAL A 87 4.40 -6.26 -5.10
CA VAL A 87 3.88 -6.01 -3.74
C VAL A 87 3.11 -7.24 -3.22
N SER A 88 2.75 -7.24 -1.95
CA SER A 88 1.94 -8.33 -1.39
C SER A 88 0.47 -8.26 -1.83
N ALA A 89 -0.23 -9.40 -1.83
CA ALA A 89 -1.67 -9.46 -2.08
C ALA A 89 -2.50 -8.61 -1.10
N SER A 90 -2.07 -8.47 0.16
CA SER A 90 -2.73 -7.57 1.12
C SER A 90 -2.55 -6.10 0.75
N THR A 91 -1.39 -5.72 0.20
CA THR A 91 -1.16 -4.38 -0.35
C THR A 91 -2.08 -4.09 -1.54
N ILE A 92 -2.27 -5.03 -2.46
CA ILE A 92 -3.22 -4.88 -3.57
C ILE A 92 -4.62 -4.56 -3.04
N ARG A 93 -5.12 -5.34 -2.08
CA ARG A 93 -6.44 -5.13 -1.48
C ARG A 93 -6.54 -3.78 -0.75
N ALA A 94 -5.52 -3.39 0.01
CA ALA A 94 -5.48 -2.10 0.70
C ALA A 94 -5.41 -0.91 -0.26
N ASP A 95 -4.70 -1.06 -1.38
CA ASP A 95 -4.59 -0.03 -2.41
C ASP A 95 -5.91 0.13 -3.16
N ALA A 96 -6.57 -0.98 -3.50
CA ALA A 96 -7.92 -0.98 -4.07
C ALA A 96 -8.94 -0.32 -3.13
N ALA A 97 -8.95 -0.68 -1.84
CA ALA A 97 -9.85 -0.09 -0.85
C ALA A 97 -9.60 1.41 -0.61
N ALA A 98 -8.35 1.87 -0.74
CA ALA A 98 -7.98 3.27 -0.59
C ALA A 98 -8.16 4.11 -1.88
N GLY A 99 -8.74 3.54 -2.95
CA GLY A 99 -8.88 4.21 -4.25
C GLY A 99 -7.54 4.49 -4.95
N ARG A 100 -6.46 3.82 -4.52
CA ARG A 100 -5.12 3.94 -5.08
C ARG A 100 -4.89 2.96 -6.23
N MET A 101 -5.78 2.02 -6.46
CA MET A 101 -5.78 1.08 -7.58
C MET A 101 -7.23 0.81 -7.95
N ASP A 102 -7.47 0.27 -9.15
CA ASP A 102 -8.78 -0.22 -9.54
C ASP A 102 -9.37 -1.15 -8.44
N PRO A 103 -10.66 -1.01 -8.08
CA PRO A 103 -11.29 -1.80 -7.02
C PRO A 103 -11.32 -3.30 -7.30
N GLY A 104 -11.10 -3.70 -8.56
CA GLY A 104 -11.24 -5.04 -9.08
C GLY A 104 -12.68 -5.35 -9.50
N ILE A 105 -12.81 -6.36 -10.34
CA ILE A 105 -14.09 -6.89 -10.84
C ILE A 105 -14.41 -8.14 -10.05
N GLU A 106 -15.63 -8.23 -9.52
CA GLU A 106 -16.11 -9.43 -8.86
C GLU A 106 -16.54 -10.48 -9.89
N ARG A 107 -15.98 -11.69 -9.79
CA ARG A 107 -16.37 -12.87 -10.58
C ARG A 107 -16.35 -14.09 -9.68
N HIS A 108 -17.45 -14.85 -9.67
CA HIS A 108 -17.58 -16.09 -8.91
C HIS A 108 -17.33 -15.87 -7.39
N GLY A 109 -17.75 -14.73 -6.85
CA GLY A 109 -17.58 -14.38 -5.43
C GLY A 109 -16.13 -14.03 -5.02
N ARG A 110 -15.22 -13.88 -5.99
CA ARG A 110 -13.84 -13.39 -5.76
C ARG A 110 -13.59 -12.13 -6.58
N ARG A 111 -12.80 -11.20 -6.05
CA ARG A 111 -12.32 -10.03 -6.80
C ARG A 111 -11.10 -10.37 -7.65
N TRP A 112 -11.08 -9.79 -8.84
CA TRP A 112 -10.01 -9.92 -9.82
C TRP A 112 -9.57 -8.55 -10.31
N TRP A 113 -8.28 -8.38 -10.59
CA TRP A 113 -7.70 -7.12 -11.06
C TRP A 113 -7.16 -7.29 -12.46
N THR A 114 -7.30 -6.27 -13.31
CA THR A 114 -6.66 -6.32 -14.63
C THR A 114 -5.15 -6.29 -14.48
N ARG A 115 -4.45 -6.98 -15.39
CA ARG A 115 -2.99 -6.91 -15.50
C ARG A 115 -2.51 -5.47 -15.65
N ALA A 116 -3.17 -4.68 -16.50
CA ALA A 116 -2.89 -3.26 -16.71
C ALA A 116 -2.90 -2.46 -15.39
N ALA A 117 -3.89 -2.69 -14.52
CA ALA A 117 -3.95 -2.00 -13.23
C ALA A 117 -2.78 -2.39 -12.32
N ALA A 118 -2.36 -3.66 -12.35
CA ALA A 118 -1.21 -4.14 -11.58
C ALA A 118 0.11 -3.56 -12.12
N GLU A 119 0.27 -3.47 -13.43
CA GLU A 119 1.43 -2.86 -14.10
C GLU A 119 1.52 -1.35 -13.80
N ALA A 120 0.42 -0.61 -13.98
CA ALA A 120 0.34 0.81 -13.61
C ALA A 120 0.66 1.04 -12.12
N ARG A 121 0.31 0.07 -11.26
CA ARG A 121 0.67 0.11 -9.85
C ARG A 121 2.16 -0.16 -9.60
N ALA A 122 2.81 -1.02 -10.38
CA ALA A 122 4.26 -1.24 -10.31
C ALA A 122 5.05 0.01 -10.71
N GLU A 123 4.60 0.72 -11.74
CA GLU A 123 5.24 1.93 -12.26
C GLU A 123 5.17 3.13 -11.30
N ARG A 124 4.18 3.14 -10.39
CA ARG A 124 4.03 4.20 -9.42
C ARG A 124 5.27 4.30 -8.52
N GLN A 125 5.91 5.48 -8.54
CA GLN A 125 7.01 5.78 -7.63
C GLN A 125 6.58 5.57 -6.18
N ARG A 126 7.35 4.77 -5.45
CA ARG A 126 7.14 4.54 -4.02
C ARG A 126 7.48 5.83 -3.30
N GLN A 127 6.45 6.64 -3.00
CA GLN A 127 6.63 7.79 -2.12
C GLN A 127 6.92 7.25 -0.72
N TYR A 128 8.21 7.15 -0.40
CA TYR A 128 8.68 6.60 0.85
C TYR A 128 8.29 7.55 1.99
N LYS A 129 7.20 7.23 2.71
CA LYS A 129 6.73 7.94 3.91
C LYS A 129 7.43 7.46 5.18
N GLY A 130 8.71 7.10 5.09
CA GLY A 130 9.51 6.56 6.20
C GLY A 130 10.82 7.30 6.44
N ARG A 131 11.58 6.86 7.44
CA ARG A 131 12.94 7.31 7.75
C ARG A 131 13.90 6.83 6.67
N THR A 132 14.52 7.74 5.89
CA THR A 132 15.43 7.37 4.79
C THR A 132 16.38 6.24 5.22
N PRO A 133 16.45 5.12 4.47
CA PRO A 133 17.37 4.04 4.80
C PRO A 133 18.78 4.58 5.02
N GLY A 134 19.37 4.30 6.19
CA GLY A 134 20.68 4.83 6.60
C GLY A 134 20.65 6.06 7.51
N SER A 135 19.49 6.70 7.72
CA SER A 135 19.38 7.76 8.73
C SER A 135 19.64 7.19 10.13
N LYS A 136 20.57 7.82 10.87
CA LYS A 136 20.87 7.53 12.29
C LYS A 136 20.10 8.46 13.25
N ASP A 137 19.26 9.36 12.75
CA ASP A 137 18.50 10.33 13.55
C ASP A 137 17.54 9.61 14.51
N LYS A 138 17.89 9.51 15.80
CA LYS A 138 17.08 8.83 16.82
C LYS A 138 15.95 9.70 17.38
N ALA A 139 15.95 10.99 17.06
CA ALA A 139 14.99 11.96 17.60
C ALA A 139 14.33 12.76 16.45
N PRO A 140 13.10 13.24 16.65
CA PRO A 140 12.49 14.22 15.76
C PRO A 140 13.43 15.42 15.59
N ARG A 141 13.62 15.87 14.35
CA ARG A 141 14.37 17.11 14.10
C ARG A 141 13.70 18.24 14.87
N ALA A 142 14.43 18.86 15.78
CA ALA A 142 13.94 20.02 16.51
C ALA A 142 13.62 21.11 15.47
N ARG A 143 12.36 21.54 15.39
CA ARG A 143 12.01 22.69 14.57
C ARG A 143 12.70 23.92 15.16
N PRO A 144 13.38 24.75 14.34
CA PRO A 144 13.91 26.02 14.79
C PRO A 144 12.76 26.84 15.39
N ASP A 145 12.89 27.20 16.66
CA ASP A 145 11.96 28.10 17.33
C ASP A 145 12.52 29.51 17.17
N HIS A 146 11.84 30.37 16.40
CA HIS A 146 12.29 31.72 16.07
C HIS A 146 12.58 32.56 17.33
N ARG A 147 11.83 32.29 18.41
CA ARG A 147 11.95 32.95 19.71
C ARG A 147 13.33 32.77 20.34
N VAL A 148 14.02 31.67 20.02
CA VAL A 148 15.36 31.39 20.54
C VAL A 148 16.38 32.44 20.07
N ALA A 149 16.28 32.92 18.82
CA ALA A 149 17.21 33.93 18.30
C ALA A 149 16.93 35.32 18.89
N GLU A 150 15.66 35.67 19.06
CA GLU A 150 15.23 36.91 19.72
C GLU A 150 15.69 36.93 21.18
N VAL A 151 15.41 35.87 21.94
CA VAL A 151 15.82 35.75 23.34
C VAL A 151 17.35 35.73 23.49
N ALA A 152 18.09 35.14 22.55
CA ALA A 152 19.55 35.20 22.58
C ALA A 152 20.08 36.63 22.45
N THR A 153 19.46 37.44 21.59
CA THR A 153 19.80 38.87 21.42
C THR A 153 19.52 39.66 22.70
N GLU A 154 18.38 39.40 23.32
CA GLU A 154 17.97 40.08 24.56
C GLU A 154 18.86 39.69 25.76
N LEU A 155 19.23 38.42 25.88
CA LEU A 155 20.19 37.96 26.90
C LEU A 155 21.56 38.61 26.71
N ALA A 156 22.07 38.70 25.48
CA ALA A 156 23.34 39.37 25.20
C ALA A 156 23.29 40.89 25.48
N ALA A 157 22.13 41.54 25.28
CA ALA A 157 21.93 42.94 25.64
C ALA A 157 21.91 43.14 27.17
N ALA A 158 21.32 42.21 27.91
CA ALA A 158 21.32 42.23 29.37
C ALA A 158 22.72 41.99 29.96
N GLU A 159 23.48 41.03 29.42
CA GLU A 159 24.87 40.77 29.84
C GLU A 159 25.80 41.96 29.59
N ALA A 160 25.60 42.68 28.49
CA ALA A 160 26.35 43.90 28.19
C ALA A 160 25.86 45.14 28.97
N GLY A 161 24.95 44.97 29.94
CA GLY A 161 24.42 46.05 30.78
C GLY A 161 23.52 47.05 30.03
N ARG A 162 23.11 46.74 28.80
CA ARG A 162 22.21 47.59 27.99
C ARG A 162 20.73 47.40 28.33
N ARG A 163 20.41 46.35 29.10
CA ARG A 163 19.05 46.01 29.52
C ARG A 163 19.06 45.36 30.91
N ILE A 164 17.92 45.44 31.59
CA ILE A 164 17.64 44.69 32.83
C ILE A 164 17.66 43.17 32.52
N PRO A 165 18.10 42.30 33.46
CA PRO A 165 18.11 40.85 33.25
C PRO A 165 16.74 40.30 32.84
N VAL A 166 16.71 39.55 31.75
CA VAL A 166 15.50 38.89 31.24
C VAL A 166 15.19 37.66 32.07
N THR A 167 14.00 37.59 32.65
CA THR A 167 13.53 36.47 33.48
C THR A 167 12.62 35.52 32.72
N ALA A 168 12.49 34.28 33.21
CA ALA A 168 11.59 33.29 32.62
C ALA A 168 10.11 33.70 32.72
N ALA A 169 9.72 34.38 33.80
CA ALA A 169 8.36 34.88 34.01
C ALA A 169 7.98 35.96 32.96
N GLU A 170 8.88 36.91 32.70
CA GLU A 170 8.66 37.94 31.68
C GLU A 170 8.53 37.34 30.27
N LEU A 171 9.35 36.33 29.95
CA LEU A 171 9.26 35.63 28.66
C LEU A 171 8.01 34.76 28.54
N ALA A 172 7.55 34.18 29.65
CA ALA A 172 6.31 33.42 29.70
C ALA A 172 5.11 34.32 29.39
N GLU A 173 5.08 35.53 29.96
CA GLU A 173 4.06 36.53 29.68
C GLU A 173 4.16 37.05 28.23
N LEU A 174 5.35 37.45 27.79
CA LEU A 174 5.56 38.03 26.46
C LEU A 174 5.17 37.08 25.31
N TYR A 175 5.47 35.79 25.45
CA TYR A 175 5.21 34.80 24.41
C TYR A 175 3.95 33.96 24.67
N GLU A 176 3.18 34.29 25.72
CA GLU A 176 1.98 33.56 26.16
C GLU A 176 2.24 32.04 26.31
N VAL A 177 3.35 31.68 26.95
CA VAL A 177 3.74 30.29 27.19
C VAL A 177 3.86 29.97 28.67
N SER A 178 3.91 28.68 29.00
CA SER A 178 4.25 28.27 30.36
C SER A 178 5.69 28.65 30.71
N GLU A 179 5.93 28.95 31.99
CA GLU A 179 7.26 29.29 32.52
C GLU A 179 8.30 28.21 32.17
N ARG A 180 7.95 26.92 32.28
CA ARG A 180 8.80 25.80 31.85
C ARG A 180 9.18 25.85 30.37
N THR A 181 8.32 26.39 29.52
CA THR A 181 8.62 26.57 28.09
C THR A 181 9.55 27.77 27.89
N ALA A 182 9.33 28.86 28.61
CA ALA A 182 10.21 30.02 28.62
C ALA A 182 11.63 29.65 29.10
N GLU A 183 11.76 28.91 30.20
CA GLU A 183 13.05 28.37 30.68
C GLU A 183 13.77 27.54 29.61
N ARG A 184 13.01 26.69 28.89
CA ARG A 184 13.58 25.87 27.81
C ARG A 184 14.03 26.71 26.62
N ILE A 185 13.32 27.80 26.30
CA ILE A 185 13.72 28.76 25.27
C ILE A 185 15.00 29.50 25.71
N MET A 186 15.07 29.99 26.96
CA MET A 186 16.26 30.63 27.52
C MET A 186 17.47 29.69 27.52
N ALA A 187 17.30 28.43 27.94
CA ALA A 187 18.38 27.45 27.94
C ALA A 187 18.91 27.19 26.51
N ARG A 188 18.01 27.10 25.51
CA ARG A 188 18.39 26.99 24.11
C ARG A 188 19.06 28.24 23.56
N ALA A 189 18.59 29.42 23.95
CA ALA A 189 19.14 30.71 23.56
C ALA A 189 20.57 30.89 24.10
N ARG A 190 20.81 30.52 25.37
CA ARG A 190 22.15 30.49 25.97
C ARG A 190 23.09 29.51 25.28
N ALA A 191 22.58 28.32 24.92
CA ALA A 191 23.37 27.32 24.19
C ALA A 191 23.67 27.73 22.72
N ALA A 192 22.86 28.62 22.15
CA ALA A 192 23.02 29.13 20.79
C ALA A 192 23.82 30.44 20.71
N ALA A 193 24.01 31.14 21.83
CA ALA A 193 24.82 32.34 21.89
C ALA A 193 26.29 31.98 21.60
N PRO A 194 26.94 32.64 20.63
CA PRO A 194 28.34 32.38 20.35
C PRO A 194 29.18 32.77 21.58
N THR A 195 30.03 31.86 22.04
CA THR A 195 31.06 32.09 23.06
C THR A 195 32.03 33.18 22.57
N ALA A 196 31.66 34.44 22.72
CA ALA A 196 32.56 35.56 22.54
C ALA A 196 33.35 35.76 23.83
N GLN A 197 34.47 35.03 23.99
CA GLN A 197 35.67 35.41 24.75
C GLN A 197 36.56 34.20 25.07
N THR A 198 37.63 34.01 24.31
CA THR A 198 38.97 33.67 24.86
C THR A 198 40.02 34.09 23.83
N ALA A 199 40.48 35.34 23.93
CA ALA A 199 41.72 35.81 23.33
C ALA A 199 42.24 36.95 24.20
N GLU A 200 42.96 36.58 25.24
CA GLU A 200 44.00 37.40 25.87
C GLU A 200 45.19 36.49 26.18
#